data_AF-A0A8B5X2X7-F1
#
_entry.id   AF-A0A8B5X2X7-F1
#
_cell.length_a   1.000
_cell.length_b   1.000
_cell.length_c   1.000
_cell.angle_alpha   90.00
_cell.angle_beta   90.00
_cell.angle_gamma   90.00
#
_symmetry.space_group_name_H-M   'P 1'
#
loop_
_entity.id
_entity.type
_entity.pdbx_description
1 polymer ?
#
loop_
_entity_poly.entity_id
_entity_poly.type
_entity_poly.pdbx_seq_one_letter_code
_entity_poly.pdbx_strand_id
1 'polypeptide(L)'
;MTEQGEDTVIGKIARGTSARRAATLMNYGNLIAILVPFPLLIFWFGASMLVYAMNRHHPNPKVGHYTQQAAYRFYGITGFFLVAAIFIPGGGWVWHLAAWMLAALILVPWSIVDLWRIYREEWVDIPLDDQGHPLPDTALAREA
;
A
#
# COMPACT_ATOMS: atom_id res chain seq x y z
N MET A 1 -15.75 -5.06 -9.79
CA MET A 1 -15.08 -6.33 -10.08
C MET A 1 -14.37 -6.78 -8.82
N THR A 2 -15.05 -7.58 -8.01
CA THR A 2 -14.58 -8.14 -6.73
C THR A 2 -14.18 -9.59 -6.96
N GLU A 3 -13.09 -9.80 -7.69
CA GLU A 3 -12.47 -11.14 -7.86
C GLU A 3 -11.39 -11.34 -6.78
N GLN A 4 -11.82 -11.44 -5.51
CA GLN A 4 -10.90 -11.82 -4.42
C GLN A 4 -11.27 -13.16 -3.76
N GLY A 5 -12.46 -13.70 -4.04
CA GLY A 5 -12.81 -15.07 -3.66
C GLY A 5 -12.60 -15.97 -4.87
N GLU A 6 -11.67 -16.91 -4.76
CA GLU A 6 -11.74 -18.09 -5.64
C GLU A 6 -12.79 -19.03 -5.06
N ASP A 7 -13.72 -19.48 -5.91
CA ASP A 7 -14.68 -20.53 -5.56
C ASP A 7 -13.92 -21.84 -5.48
N THR A 8 -13.61 -22.28 -4.26
CA THR A 8 -13.03 -23.59 -4.00
C THR A 8 -14.13 -24.58 -3.64
N VAL A 9 -13.81 -25.88 -3.65
CA VAL A 9 -14.73 -26.94 -3.22
C VAL A 9 -15.21 -26.74 -1.76
N ILE A 10 -14.51 -25.91 -0.98
CA ILE A 10 -14.76 -25.60 0.43
C ILE A 10 -15.44 -24.21 0.62
N GLY A 11 -15.71 -23.47 -0.47
CA GLY A 11 -16.32 -22.13 -0.43
C GLY A 11 -15.41 -21.01 -0.97
N LYS A 12 -15.81 -19.74 -0.79
CA LYS A 12 -15.03 -18.57 -1.22
C LYS A 12 -13.85 -18.35 -0.28
N ILE A 13 -12.64 -18.26 -0.83
CA ILE A 13 -11.42 -18.04 -0.03
C ILE A 13 -10.66 -16.82 -0.53
N ALA A 14 -10.33 -15.89 0.38
CA ALA A 14 -9.33 -14.85 0.16
C ALA A 14 -7.93 -15.40 0.40
N ARG A 15 -7.17 -15.61 -0.68
CA ARG A 15 -5.81 -16.14 -0.61
C ARG A 15 -4.87 -15.17 0.11
N GLY A 16 -4.11 -15.68 1.08
CA GLY A 16 -3.07 -14.96 1.81
C GLY A 16 -1.98 -14.41 0.87
N THR A 17 -1.66 -15.13 -0.20
CA THR A 17 -0.71 -14.67 -1.23
C THR A 17 -1.22 -13.44 -2.00
N SER A 18 -2.53 -13.38 -2.29
CA SER A 18 -3.18 -12.22 -2.91
C SER A 18 -3.21 -11.03 -1.94
N ALA A 19 -3.57 -11.28 -0.68
CA ALA A 19 -3.53 -10.27 0.38
C ALA A 19 -2.13 -9.67 0.55
N ARG A 20 -1.07 -10.50 0.56
CA ARG A 20 0.31 -10.03 0.62
C ARG A 20 0.64 -9.10 -0.54
N ARG A 21 0.29 -9.49 -1.78
CA ARG A 21 0.51 -8.65 -2.97
C ARG A 21 -0.20 -7.31 -2.82
N ALA A 22 -1.47 -7.33 -2.41
CA ALA A 22 -2.26 -6.12 -2.18
C ALA A 22 -1.57 -5.19 -1.16
N ALA A 23 -1.06 -5.72 -0.05
CA ALA A 23 -0.33 -4.94 0.97
C ALA A 23 0.97 -4.31 0.44
N THR A 24 1.64 -4.94 -0.52
CA THR A 24 2.89 -4.40 -1.10
C THR A 24 2.70 -3.29 -2.14
N LEU A 25 1.52 -3.20 -2.78
CA LEU A 25 1.28 -2.30 -3.93
C LEU A 25 1.61 -0.85 -3.62
N MET A 26 1.16 -0.35 -2.47
CA MET A 26 1.38 1.04 -2.07
C MET A 26 2.89 1.35 -1.91
N ASN A 27 3.63 0.46 -1.24
CA ASN A 27 5.06 0.64 -1.03
C ASN A 27 5.86 0.57 -2.33
N TYR A 28 5.51 -0.34 -3.24
CA TYR A 28 6.18 -0.42 -4.54
C TYR A 28 5.94 0.83 -5.38
N GLY A 29 4.70 1.30 -5.46
CA GLY A 29 4.43 2.51 -6.21
C GLY A 29 5.09 3.74 -5.59
N ASN A 30 5.14 3.85 -4.25
CA ASN A 30 5.90 4.91 -3.58
C ASN A 30 7.38 4.90 -3.96
N LEU A 31 8.02 3.72 -3.98
CA LEU A 31 9.42 3.56 -4.37
C LEU A 31 9.64 3.95 -5.84
N ILE A 32 8.82 3.44 -6.75
CA ILE A 32 8.93 3.74 -8.18
C ILE A 32 8.74 5.24 -8.43
N ALA A 33 7.74 5.83 -7.77
CA ALA A 33 7.39 7.24 -7.90
C ALA A 33 8.50 8.16 -7.38
N ILE A 34 9.14 7.85 -6.25
CA ILE A 34 10.18 8.72 -5.69
C ILE A 34 11.52 8.57 -6.41
N LEU A 35 11.83 7.38 -6.92
CA LEU A 35 13.07 7.12 -7.66
C LEU A 35 13.03 7.69 -9.08
N VAL A 36 11.86 7.70 -9.71
CA VAL A 36 11.65 8.25 -11.06
C VAL A 36 10.51 9.27 -11.01
N PRO A 37 10.77 10.48 -10.47
CA PRO A 37 9.70 11.42 -10.13
C PRO A 37 8.96 11.99 -11.32
N PHE A 38 9.65 12.28 -12.42
CA PHE A 38 9.01 12.72 -13.65
C PHE A 38 8.87 11.56 -14.64
N PRO A 39 7.66 11.22 -15.12
CA PRO A 39 6.35 11.76 -14.73
C PRO A 39 5.66 10.97 -13.60
N LEU A 40 6.29 9.91 -13.09
CA LEU A 40 5.59 8.88 -12.30
C LEU A 40 5.10 9.38 -10.94
N LEU A 41 5.75 10.35 -10.29
CA LEU A 41 5.27 10.89 -9.01
C LEU A 41 3.89 11.52 -9.15
N ILE A 42 3.64 12.24 -10.25
CA ILE A 42 2.37 12.92 -10.50
C ILE A 42 1.26 11.89 -10.74
N PHE A 43 1.50 10.91 -11.61
CA PHE A 43 0.52 9.87 -11.90
C PHE A 43 0.29 8.96 -10.69
N TRP A 44 1.35 8.62 -9.96
CA TRP A 44 1.25 7.81 -8.76
C TRP A 44 0.48 8.53 -7.67
N PHE A 45 0.61 9.85 -7.53
CA PHE A 45 -0.17 10.61 -6.54
C PHE A 45 -1.69 10.42 -6.70
N GLY A 46 -2.17 10.41 -7.95
CA GLY A 46 -3.57 10.08 -8.26
C GLY A 46 -3.88 8.59 -8.08
N ALA A 47 -3.04 7.71 -8.64
CA ALA A 47 -3.24 6.27 -8.58
C ALA A 47 -3.20 5.72 -7.15
N SER A 48 -2.40 6.31 -6.26
CA SER A 48 -2.27 5.87 -4.86
C SER A 48 -3.58 6.07 -4.09
N MET A 49 -4.41 7.07 -4.44
CA MET A 49 -5.74 7.23 -3.85
C MET A 49 -6.65 6.06 -4.22
N LEU A 50 -6.59 5.60 -5.47
CA LEU A 50 -7.34 4.44 -5.92
C LEU A 50 -6.85 3.16 -5.23
N VAL A 51 -5.53 2.94 -5.17
CA VAL A 51 -4.93 1.79 -4.46
C VAL A 51 -5.32 1.81 -2.99
N TYR A 52 -5.31 2.98 -2.35
CA TYR A 52 -5.76 3.14 -0.97
C TYR A 52 -7.23 2.75 -0.81
N ALA A 53 -8.12 3.28 -1.66
CA ALA A 53 -9.55 2.97 -1.59
C ALA A 53 -9.84 1.48 -1.82
N MET A 54 -9.16 0.84 -2.77
CA MET A 54 -9.30 -0.59 -3.04
C MET A 54 -8.87 -1.47 -1.86
N ASN A 55 -7.80 -1.10 -1.16
CA ASN A 55 -7.20 -1.94 -0.13
C ASN A 55 -7.68 -1.60 1.29
N ARG A 56 -8.29 -0.43 1.52
CA ARG A 56 -8.64 0.03 2.88
C ARG A 56 -9.64 -0.88 3.60
N HIS A 57 -10.53 -1.51 2.84
CA HIS A 57 -11.58 -2.41 3.35
C HIS A 57 -11.35 -3.86 2.96
N HIS A 58 -10.09 -4.24 2.70
CA HIS A 58 -9.74 -5.61 2.37
C HIS A 58 -10.12 -6.58 3.51
N PRO A 59 -10.64 -7.81 3.22
CA PRO A 59 -11.05 -8.77 4.25
C PRO A 59 -9.96 -9.11 5.26
N ASN A 60 -8.71 -9.16 4.80
CA ASN A 60 -7.53 -9.25 5.67
C ASN A 60 -7.15 -7.87 6.23
N PRO A 61 -7.26 -7.62 7.57
CA PRO A 61 -7.01 -6.32 8.17
C PRO A 61 -5.56 -5.83 8.03
N LYS A 62 -4.59 -6.75 7.85
CA LYS A 62 -3.18 -6.38 7.64
C LYS A 62 -2.98 -5.58 6.36
N VAL A 63 -3.75 -5.89 5.30
CA VAL A 63 -3.66 -5.18 4.01
C VAL A 63 -4.03 -3.71 4.17
N GLY A 64 -5.12 -3.43 4.88
CA GLY A 64 -5.56 -2.07 5.19
C GLY A 64 -4.54 -1.33 6.05
N HIS A 65 -3.97 -1.99 7.07
CA HIS A 65 -2.96 -1.41 7.95
C HIS A 65 -1.70 -0.96 7.20
N TYR A 66 -1.09 -1.87 6.43
CA TYR A 66 0.11 -1.58 5.66
C TYR A 66 -0.13 -0.54 4.56
N THR A 67 -1.27 -0.63 3.87
CA THR A 67 -1.64 0.36 2.85
C THR A 67 -1.80 1.75 3.47
N GLN A 68 -2.46 1.86 4.62
CA GLN A 68 -2.67 3.13 5.30
C GLN A 68 -1.36 3.73 5.80
N GLN A 69 -0.47 2.92 6.36
CA GLN A 69 0.82 3.40 6.85
C GLN A 69 1.71 3.89 5.69
N ALA A 70 1.75 3.15 4.58
CA ALA A 70 2.50 3.54 3.39
C ALA A 70 1.91 4.80 2.73
N ALA A 71 0.59 4.93 2.67
CA ALA A 71 -0.09 6.13 2.19
C ALA A 71 0.20 7.35 3.07
N TYR A 72 0.10 7.20 4.40
CA TYR A 72 0.38 8.28 5.34
C TYR A 72 1.80 8.85 5.17
N ARG A 73 2.80 7.97 5.05
CA ARG A 73 4.20 8.37 4.80
C ARG A 73 4.36 9.09 3.46
N PHE A 74 3.77 8.54 2.40
CA PHE A 74 3.85 9.14 1.06
C PHE A 74 3.25 10.54 1.01
N TYR A 75 2.03 10.73 1.53
CA TYR A 75 1.38 12.04 1.53
C TYR A 75 2.06 13.03 2.45
N GLY A 76 2.49 12.60 3.64
CA GLY A 76 3.21 13.46 4.59
C GLY A 76 4.52 13.99 3.98
N ILE A 77 5.33 13.11 3.40
CA ILE A 77 6.62 13.49 2.80
C ILE A 77 6.41 14.32 1.54
N THR A 78 5.61 13.82 0.59
CA THR A 78 5.40 14.51 -0.69
C THR A 78 4.76 15.88 -0.46
N GLY A 79 3.75 15.98 0.41
CA GLY A 79 3.10 17.24 0.74
C GLY A 79 4.05 18.25 1.40
N PHE A 80 4.85 17.80 2.38
CA PHE A 80 5.83 18.66 3.05
C PHE A 80 6.85 19.25 2.06
N PHE A 81 7.47 18.40 1.24
CA PHE A 81 8.51 18.84 0.30
C PHE A 81 7.94 19.66 -0.86
N LEU A 82 6.72 19.36 -1.32
CA LEU A 82 6.05 20.15 -2.33
C LEU A 82 5.81 21.59 -1.86
N VAL A 83 5.32 21.77 -0.62
CA VAL A 83 5.11 23.11 -0.04
C VAL A 83 6.45 23.82 0.20
N ALA A 84 7.46 23.10 0.71
CA ALA A 84 8.80 23.67 0.89
C ALA A 84 9.41 24.15 -0.43
N ALA A 85 9.20 23.42 -1.53
CA ALA A 85 9.73 23.77 -2.84
C ALA A 85 9.18 25.09 -3.41
N ILE A 86 7.96 25.51 -3.04
CA ILE A 86 7.35 26.77 -3.48
C ILE A 86 8.19 27.99 -3.04
N PHE A 87 8.89 27.89 -1.92
CA PHE A 87 9.73 28.97 -1.39
C PHE A 87 11.14 28.99 -1.99
N ILE A 88 11.47 28.05 -2.88
CA ILE A 88 12.77 28.02 -3.55
C ILE A 88 12.73 29.00 -4.73
N PRO A 89 13.63 30.01 -4.77
CA PRO A 89 13.69 30.95 -5.88
C PRO A 89 14.05 30.25 -7.19
N GLY A 90 13.63 30.80 -8.34
CA GLY A 90 13.73 30.15 -9.65
C GLY A 90 15.13 29.70 -10.12
N GLY A 91 16.20 30.25 -9.54
CA GLY A 91 17.59 29.79 -9.77
C GLY A 91 18.06 28.64 -8.86
N GLY A 92 17.22 28.18 -7.92
CA GLY A 92 17.55 27.23 -6.87
C GLY A 92 17.38 25.76 -7.25
N TRP A 93 17.82 25.34 -8.45
CA TRP A 93 17.67 23.94 -8.89
C TRP A 93 18.35 22.94 -7.94
N VAL A 94 19.51 23.31 -7.40
CA VAL A 94 20.22 22.50 -6.40
C VAL A 94 19.38 22.27 -5.15
N TRP A 95 18.59 23.27 -4.74
CA TRP A 95 17.70 23.15 -3.58
C TRP A 95 16.51 22.22 -3.85
N HIS A 96 15.99 22.19 -5.07
CA HIS A 96 14.96 21.23 -5.46
C HIS A 96 15.51 19.80 -5.44
N LEU A 97 16.73 19.59 -5.97
CA LEU A 97 17.41 18.30 -5.91
C LEU A 97 17.72 17.88 -4.47
N ALA A 98 18.15 18.81 -3.61
CA ALA A 98 18.41 18.53 -2.21
C ALA A 98 17.12 18.14 -1.45
N ALA A 99 16.02 18.86 -1.68
CA ALA A 99 14.71 18.54 -1.13
C ALA A 99 14.23 17.15 -1.57
N TRP A 100 14.34 16.84 -2.87
CA TRP A 100 14.01 15.53 -3.40
C TRP A 100 14.90 14.42 -2.82
N MET A 101 16.21 14.63 -2.74
CA MET A 101 17.14 13.67 -2.13
C MET A 101 16.78 13.41 -0.66
N LEU A 102 16.43 14.44 0.09
CA LEU A 102 16.00 14.28 1.48
C LEU A 102 14.67 13.52 1.58
N ALA A 103 13.71 13.83 0.72
CA ALA A 103 12.45 13.09 0.63
C ALA A 103 12.69 11.59 0.33
N ALA A 104 13.55 11.30 -0.64
CA ALA A 104 13.92 9.94 -1.03
C ALA A 104 14.64 9.20 0.11
N LEU A 105 15.59 9.84 0.79
CA LEU A 105 16.31 9.26 1.94
C LEU A 105 15.40 8.93 3.12
N ILE A 106 14.23 9.56 3.23
CA ILE A 106 13.24 9.22 4.25
C ILE A 106 12.29 8.15 3.69
N LEU A 107 11.66 8.38 2.55
CA LEU A 107 10.60 7.51 2.05
C LEU A 107 11.13 6.12 1.66
N VAL A 108 12.30 6.04 1.03
CA VAL A 108 12.86 4.77 0.52
C VAL A 108 13.17 3.78 1.65
N PRO A 109 13.93 4.13 2.70
CA PRO A 109 14.19 3.19 3.80
C PRO A 109 12.92 2.75 4.51
N TRP A 110 11.98 3.67 4.74
CA TRP A 110 10.70 3.33 5.38
C TRP A 110 9.88 2.36 4.54
N SER A 111 9.79 2.54 3.23
CA SER A 111 9.11 1.59 2.33
C SER A 111 9.81 0.25 2.24
N ILE A 112 11.15 0.20 2.26
CA ILE A 112 11.91 -1.06 2.29
C ILE A 112 11.65 -1.83 3.57
N VAL A 113 11.67 -1.17 4.74
CA VAL A 113 11.37 -1.80 6.03
C VAL A 113 9.95 -2.35 6.05
N ASP A 114 8.99 -1.61 5.49
CA ASP A 114 7.59 -2.03 5.39
C ASP A 114 7.45 -3.30 4.54
N LEU A 115 8.08 -3.31 3.35
CA LEU A 115 8.10 -4.49 2.48
C LEU A 115 8.75 -5.68 3.17
N TRP A 116 9.88 -5.48 3.84
CA TRP A 116 10.56 -6.54 4.59
C TRP A 116 9.67 -7.13 5.69
N ARG A 117 8.92 -6.30 6.42
CA ARG A 117 7.94 -6.76 7.41
C ARG A 117 6.81 -7.56 6.74
N ILE A 118 6.23 -7.04 5.66
CA ILE A 118 5.18 -7.73 4.88
C ILE A 118 5.65 -9.11 4.42
N TYR A 119 6.89 -9.25 3.95
CA TYR A 119 7.42 -10.54 3.50
C TYR A 119 7.76 -11.53 4.62
N ARG A 120 8.01 -11.03 5.84
CA ARG A 120 8.29 -11.87 7.02
C ARG A 120 7.03 -12.32 7.75
N GLU A 121 5.93 -11.62 7.57
CA GLU A 121 4.67 -12.02 8.19
C GLU A 121 4.07 -13.27 7.54
N GLU A 122 3.35 -14.03 8.37
CA GLU A 122 2.52 -15.13 7.90
C GLU A 122 1.21 -14.57 7.32
N TRP A 123 0.88 -15.06 6.11
CA TRP A 123 -0.32 -14.70 5.36
C TRP A 123 -1.16 -15.95 5.19
N VAL A 124 -2.20 -16.06 6.01
CA VAL A 124 -3.13 -17.20 6.02
C VAL A 124 -4.29 -16.91 5.08
N ASP A 125 -4.79 -17.96 4.44
CA ASP A 125 -6.01 -17.92 3.64
C ASP A 125 -7.22 -17.69 4.55
N ILE A 126 -8.09 -16.76 4.16
CA ILE A 126 -9.27 -16.39 4.97
C ILE A 126 -10.52 -16.92 4.25
N PRO A 127 -11.29 -17.82 4.88
CA PRO A 127 -12.55 -18.27 4.32
C PRO A 127 -13.59 -17.14 4.43
N LEU A 128 -14.35 -16.95 3.37
CA LEU A 128 -15.30 -15.87 3.21
C LEU A 128 -16.73 -16.41 3.13
N ASP A 129 -17.69 -15.64 3.63
CA ASP A 129 -19.11 -15.86 3.37
C ASP A 129 -19.51 -15.46 1.94
N ASP A 130 -20.77 -15.68 1.59
CA ASP A 130 -21.30 -15.33 0.27
C ASP A 130 -21.19 -13.83 -0.06
N GLN A 131 -21.15 -12.98 0.98
CA GLN A 131 -21.03 -11.52 0.90
C GLN A 131 -19.57 -11.04 0.86
N GLY A 132 -18.58 -11.94 1.01
CA GLY A 132 -17.16 -11.63 1.00
C GLY A 132 -16.58 -11.18 2.35
N HIS A 133 -17.30 -11.40 3.46
CA HIS A 133 -16.81 -11.15 4.81
C HIS A 133 -16.10 -12.39 5.38
N PRO A 134 -15.08 -12.20 6.25
CA PRO A 134 -14.46 -13.33 6.94
C PRO A 134 -15.49 -14.15 7.73
N LEU A 135 -15.48 -15.47 7.56
CA LEU A 135 -16.31 -16.34 8.39
C LEU A 135 -15.87 -16.23 9.86
N PRO A 136 -16.80 -16.05 10.80
CA PRO A 136 -16.45 -16.04 12.21
C PRO A 136 -15.92 -17.41 12.64
N ASP A 137 -14.94 -17.44 13.55
CA ASP A 137 -14.29 -18.67 14.03
C ASP A 137 -15.29 -19.73 14.55
N THR A 138 -16.47 -19.29 14.98
CA THR A 138 -17.57 -20.16 15.44
C THR A 138 -18.27 -20.95 14.32
N ALA A 139 -18.19 -20.49 13.06
CA ALA A 139 -18.71 -21.21 11.90
C ALA A 139 -17.73 -22.30 11.44
N LEU A 140 -16.42 -22.00 11.46
CA LEU A 140 -15.37 -22.95 11.09
C LEU A 140 -15.32 -24.18 12.02
N ALA A 141 -15.69 -24.00 13.30
CA ALA A 141 -15.75 -25.09 14.27
C ALA A 141 -17.01 -25.97 14.17
N ARG A 142 -18.04 -25.56 13.42
CA ARG A 142 -19.29 -26.34 13.25
C ARG A 142 -19.27 -27.28 12.04
N GLU A 143 -18.34 -27.09 11.12
CA GLU A 143 -18.20 -27.88 9.90
C GLU A 143 -17.04 -28.89 9.93
N ALA A 144 -16.31 -28.97 11.06
CA ALA A 144 -15.27 -29.96 11.35
C ALA A 144 -15.81 -31.11 12.23
#